data_AF-A0A918QW51-F1
#
_entry.id   AF-A0A918QW51-F1
#
_cell.length_a   1.000
_cell.length_b   1.000
_cell.length_c   1.000
_cell.angle_alpha   90.00
_cell.angle_beta   90.00
_cell.angle_gamma   90.00
#
_symmetry.space_group_name_H-M   'P 1'
#
loop_
_entity.id
_entity.type
_entity.pdbx_description
1 polymer ?
#
loop_
_entity_poly.entity_id
_entity_poly.type
_entity_poly.pdbx_seq_one_letter_code
_entity_poly.pdbx_strand_id
1 'polypeptide(L)' 'MNFSNKQVLRTYASPHSKNAWANIQSIGWRKVGQLTTDGVTNMFVMLNAAKANSKTVSGTIDANNQISLLYL' A
#
# COMPACT_ATOMS: atom_id res chain seq x y z
N MET A 1 -9.21 5.91 -8.08
CA MET A 1 -8.44 7.18 -7.96
C MET A 1 -6.95 6.89 -8.07
N ASN A 2 -6.23 7.57 -8.96
CA ASN A 2 -4.77 7.43 -9.06
C ASN A 2 -4.07 8.39 -8.08
N PHE A 3 -2.92 7.98 -7.56
CA PHE A 3 -2.04 8.83 -6.77
C PHE A 3 -0.59 8.66 -7.22
N SER A 4 0.20 9.71 -7.11
CA SER A 4 1.61 9.68 -7.52
C SER A 4 2.49 10.50 -6.58
N ASN A 5 3.74 10.06 -6.44
CA ASN A 5 4.80 10.68 -5.64
C ASN A 5 4.37 10.96 -4.20
N LYS A 6 3.73 9.98 -3.54
CA LYS A 6 3.28 10.11 -2.15
C LYS A 6 4.13 9.27 -1.21
N GLN A 7 4.48 9.82 -0.06
CA GLN A 7 5.22 9.07 0.95
C GLN A 7 4.32 8.07 1.67
N VAL A 8 4.88 6.91 2.00
CA VAL A 8 4.28 5.99 2.99
C VAL A 8 4.65 6.51 4.37
N LEU A 9 3.65 6.83 5.19
CA LEU A 9 3.86 7.35 6.55
C LEU A 9 4.01 6.20 7.54
N ARG A 10 3.14 5.19 7.44
CA ARG A 10 3.12 3.97 8.26
C ARG A 10 2.53 2.81 7.48
N THR A 11 2.84 1.61 7.92
CA THR A 11 2.31 0.34 7.42
C THR A 11 1.77 -0.47 8.60
N TYR A 12 0.77 -1.30 8.35
CA TYR A 12 0.20 -2.20 9.34
C TYR A 12 -0.25 -3.50 8.67
N ALA A 13 -0.05 -4.64 9.32
CA ALA A 13 -0.59 -5.91 8.87
C ALA A 13 -1.15 -6.70 10.07
N SER A 14 -2.25 -7.41 9.83
CA SER A 14 -2.77 -8.37 10.81
C SER A 14 -1.90 -9.63 10.88
N PRO A 15 -2.07 -10.48 11.92
CA PRO A 15 -1.51 -11.82 11.93
C PRO A 15 -1.81 -12.58 10.62
N HIS A 16 -0.83 -13.37 10.17
CA HIS A 16 -0.83 -14.09 8.89
C HIS A 16 -0.79 -13.22 7.62
N SER A 17 -0.57 -11.90 7.74
CA SER A 17 -0.38 -10.97 6.61
C SER A 17 -1.52 -10.94 5.58
N LYS A 18 -2.69 -11.50 5.91
CA LYS A 18 -3.87 -11.52 5.02
C LYS A 18 -4.59 -10.17 4.94
N ASN A 19 -4.27 -9.24 5.84
CA ASN A 19 -4.87 -7.92 5.90
C ASN A 19 -3.78 -6.88 6.11
N ALA A 20 -3.32 -6.27 5.01
CA ALA A 20 -2.27 -5.27 5.01
C ALA A 20 -2.84 -3.88 4.71
N TRP A 21 -2.26 -2.85 5.33
CA TRP A 21 -2.68 -1.46 5.26
C TRP A 21 -1.45 -0.55 5.16
N ALA A 22 -1.61 0.57 4.46
CA ALA A 22 -0.65 1.66 4.45
C ALA A 22 -1.33 3.00 4.67
N ASN A 23 -0.70 3.85 5.46
CA ASN A 23 -1.04 5.25 5.59
C ASN A 23 -0.21 6.04 4.57
N ILE A 24 -0.88 6.54 3.54
CA ILE A 24 -0.24 7.30 2.46
C ILE A 24 -0.46 8.79 2.71
N GLN A 25 0.61 9.58 2.55
CA GLN A 25 0.58 11.03 2.75
C GLN A 25 -0.56 11.69 1.96
N SER A 26 -1.35 12.53 2.65
CA SER A 26 -2.52 13.24 2.11
C SER A 26 -3.70 12.37 1.65
N ILE A 27 -3.59 11.03 1.73
CA ILE A 27 -4.64 10.07 1.32
C ILE A 27 -5.23 9.34 2.54
N GLY A 28 -4.40 9.14 3.56
CA GLY A 28 -4.75 8.41 4.78
C GLY A 28 -4.55 6.91 4.66
N TRP A 29 -5.19 6.17 5.57
CA TRP A 29 -5.12 4.71 5.63
C TRP A 29 -5.88 4.06 4.49
N ARG A 30 -5.21 3.18 3.76
CA ARG A 30 -5.78 2.36 2.70
C ARG A 30 -5.37 0.92 2.89
N LYS A 31 -6.33 0.03 2.76
CA LYS A 31 -6.11 -1.41 2.75
C LYS A 31 -5.47 -1.80 1.41
N VAL A 32 -4.55 -2.74 1.42
CA VAL A 32 -4.03 -3.38 0.21
C VAL A 32 -5.09 -4.34 -0.32
N GLY A 33 -5.50 -4.15 -1.57
CA GLY A 33 -6.51 -4.96 -2.23
C GLY A 33 -6.03 -6.39 -2.44
N GLN A 34 -6.94 -7.36 -2.31
CA GLN A 34 -6.65 -8.75 -2.62
C GLN A 34 -6.71 -8.96 -4.13
N LEU A 35 -5.56 -8.89 -4.81
CA LEU A 35 -5.48 -9.24 -6.23
C LEU A 35 -5.21 -10.74 -6.43
N THR A 36 -4.42 -11.37 -5.57
CA THR A 36 -4.08 -12.80 -5.56
C THR A 36 -3.58 -13.21 -4.15
N THR A 37 -3.43 -14.51 -3.87
CA THR A 37 -2.90 -15.01 -2.58
C THR A 37 -1.59 -14.36 -2.17
N ASP A 38 -0.67 -14.14 -3.12
CA ASP A 38 0.65 -13.52 -2.86
C ASP A 38 0.68 -12.00 -3.09
N GLY A 39 -0.34 -11.45 -3.76
CA GLY A 39 -0.38 -10.04 -4.14
C GLY A 39 -0.34 -9.09 -2.93
N VAL A 40 -0.99 -9.47 -1.83
CA VAL A 40 -1.00 -8.67 -0.59
C VAL A 40 0.41 -8.59 0.02
N THR A 41 1.11 -9.72 0.10
CA THR A 41 2.45 -9.79 0.69
C THR A 41 3.45 -8.99 -0.12
N ASN A 42 3.45 -9.13 -1.45
CA ASN A 42 4.38 -8.40 -2.33
C ASN A 42 4.20 -6.88 -2.23
N MET A 43 2.95 -6.40 -2.30
CA MET A 43 2.67 -4.97 -2.15
C MET A 43 3.03 -4.47 -0.75
N PHE A 44 2.80 -5.27 0.29
CA PHE A 44 3.17 -4.90 1.66
C PHE A 44 4.69 -4.78 1.84
N VAL A 45 5.47 -5.70 1.26
CA VAL A 45 6.94 -5.60 1.25
C VAL A 45 7.39 -4.32 0.55
N MET A 46 6.80 -3.97 -0.61
CA MET A 46 7.12 -2.73 -1.32
C MET A 46 6.81 -1.48 -0.48
N LEU A 47 5.66 -1.44 0.20
CA LEU A 47 5.26 -0.32 1.06
C LEU A 47 6.22 -0.14 2.25
N ASN A 48 6.66 -1.25 2.86
CA ASN A 48 7.65 -1.23 3.93
C ASN A 48 9.03 -0.78 3.41
N ALA A 49 9.47 -1.29 2.27
CA ALA A 49 10.72 -0.88 1.64
C ALA A 49 10.70 0.63 1.28
N ALA A 50 9.59 1.13 0.74
CA ALA A 50 9.40 2.55 0.46
C ALA A 50 9.52 3.39 1.73
N LYS A 51 8.85 2.97 2.81
CA LYS A 51 8.92 3.68 4.10
C LYS A 51 10.33 3.69 4.68
N ALA A 52 10.99 2.53 4.71
CA ALA A 52 12.32 2.38 5.30
C ALA A 52 13.38 3.21 4.55
N ASN A 53 13.23 3.36 3.23
CA ASN A 53 14.16 4.10 2.38
C ASN A 53 13.71 5.55 2.11
N SER A 54 12.65 6.04 2.77
CA SER A 54 12.07 7.37 2.50
C SER A 54 11.72 7.63 1.03
N LYS A 55 11.38 6.58 0.28
CA LYS A 55 10.94 6.66 -1.11
C LYS A 55 9.45 6.99 -1.19
N THR A 56 9.06 7.65 -2.26
CA THR A 56 7.66 7.84 -2.62
C THR A 56 7.11 6.62 -3.34
N VAL A 57 5.81 6.42 -3.24
CA VAL A 57 5.06 5.43 -3.99
C VAL A 57 3.98 6.11 -4.80
N SER A 58 3.55 5.41 -5.83
CA SER A 58 2.51 5.85 -6.72
C SER A 58 1.64 4.63 -7.04
N GLY A 59 0.36 4.82 -7.32
CA GLY A 59 -0.58 3.71 -7.36
C GLY A 59 -1.98 4.09 -7.78
N THR A 60 -2.87 3.11 -7.69
CA THR A 60 -4.30 3.27 -7.94
C THR A 60 -5.09 2.72 -6.77
N ILE A 61 -6.06 3.52 -6.32
CA ILE A 61 -7.09 3.16 -5.36
C ILE A 61 -8.33 2.73 -6.15
N ASP A 62 -8.88 1.56 -5.86
CA ASP A 62 -10.06 1.01 -6.50
C ASP A 62 -11.38 1.64 -5.98
N ALA A 63 -12.52 1.15 -6.47
CA ALA A 63 -13.84 1.59 -6.02
C ALA A 63 -14.14 1.24 -4.55
N ASN A 64 -13.44 0.26 -3.97
CA ASN A 64 -13.58 -0.17 -2.57
C ASN A 64 -12.65 0.59 -1.63
N ASN A 65 -12.03 1.68 -2.09
CA ASN A 65 -11.04 2.45 -1.34
C ASN A 65 -9.77 1.66 -0.95
N GLN A 66 -9.43 0.62 -1.72
CA GLN A 66 -8.26 -0.24 -1.51
C GLN A 66 -7.16 0.06 -2.54
N ILE A 67 -5.91 -0.16 -2.17
CA ILE A 67 -4.77 -0.04 -3.07
C ILE A 67 -4.79 -1.26 -4.00
N SER A 68 -5.07 -1.04 -5.28
CA SER A 68 -5.12 -2.11 -6.29
C SER A 68 -3.84 -2.16 -7.12
N LEU A 69 -3.14 -1.06 -7.33
CA LEU A 69 -1.87 -1.05 -8.08
C LEU A 69 -0.87 -0.20 -7.31
N LEU A 70 0.40 -0.63 -7.32
CA LEU A 70 1.48 0.07 -6.63
C LEU A 70 2.76 -0.01 -7.46
N TYR A 71 3.43 1.13 -7.58
CA TYR A 71 4.72 1.32 -8.21
C TYR A 71 5.61 2.19 -7.30
N LEU A 72 6.90 1.92 -7.30
CA LEU A 72 7.93 2.61 -6.51
C LEU A 72 8.63 3.66 -7.37
#